data_AF-A0A1A0UGN4-F1
#
_entry.id   AF-A0A1A0UGN4-F1
#
_cell.length_a   1.000
_cell.length_b   1.000
_cell.length_c   1.000
_cell.angle_alpha   90.00
_cell.angle_beta   90.00
_cell.angle_gamma   90.00
#
_symmetry.space_group_name_H-M   'P 1'
#
loop_
_entity.id
_entity.type
_entity.pdbx_description
1 polymer ?
#
loop_
_entity_poly.entity_id
_entity_poly.type
_entity_poly.pdbx_seq_one_letter_code
_entity_poly.pdbx_strand_id
1 'polypeptide(L)'
;MTTSDDTAQTWRDVADQLTAAQIAQLERLERDEPQTLLDMARQWATKNVSAGMPFDTIAPPDGAVRTFDWQLDRNWFRDFEGTTRRGGRARVQIYGRQQVDGSTRRWIAVHARHLDALDGIAARELAAALTDSADEIERLS
;
A
#
# COMPACT_ATOMS: atom_id res chain seq x y z
N MET A 1 -3.89 -7.44 6.74
CA MET A 1 -4.40 -8.77 7.17
C MET A 1 -5.84 -8.76 6.72
N THR A 2 -6.14 -9.45 5.62
CA THR A 2 -7.41 -9.41 4.87
C THR A 2 -8.54 -10.05 5.68
N THR A 3 -9.26 -9.29 6.50
CA THR A 3 -10.19 -9.86 7.48
C THR A 3 -11.64 -10.03 7.00
N SER A 4 -11.97 -9.84 5.73
CA SER A 4 -13.37 -10.05 5.27
C SER A 4 -13.58 -11.17 4.26
N ASP A 5 -12.52 -11.77 3.71
CA ASP A 5 -12.68 -12.76 2.63
C ASP A 5 -12.37 -14.20 3.07
N ASP A 6 -11.71 -14.38 4.23
CA ASP A 6 -11.20 -15.68 4.68
C ASP A 6 -12.29 -16.61 5.27
N THR A 7 -13.48 -16.09 5.53
CA THR A 7 -14.62 -16.86 6.07
C THR A 7 -15.58 -17.37 5.00
N ALA A 8 -15.52 -16.85 3.77
CA ALA A 8 -16.38 -17.28 2.66
C ALA A 8 -16.13 -18.76 2.32
N GLN A 9 -17.20 -19.57 2.30
CA GLN A 9 -17.15 -21.01 2.01
C GLN A 9 -17.64 -21.32 0.60
N THR A 10 -18.46 -20.43 0.02
CA THR A 10 -19.00 -20.58 -1.33
C THR A 10 -18.96 -19.25 -2.06
N TRP A 11 -19.00 -19.29 -3.40
CA TRP A 11 -19.03 -18.05 -4.20
C TRP A 11 -20.25 -17.17 -3.89
N ARG A 12 -21.33 -17.73 -3.34
CA ARG A 12 -22.53 -16.96 -2.94
C ARG A 12 -22.25 -16.01 -1.77
N ASP A 13 -21.29 -16.34 -0.92
CA ASP A 13 -20.93 -15.51 0.24
C ASP A 13 -20.27 -14.19 -0.19
N VAL A 14 -19.81 -14.08 -1.43
CA VAL A 14 -19.21 -12.88 -2.02
C VAL A 14 -20.05 -12.29 -3.17
N ALA A 15 -21.28 -12.77 -3.37
CA ALA A 15 -22.12 -12.38 -4.50
C ALA A 15 -22.54 -10.91 -4.49
N ASP A 16 -22.59 -10.28 -3.31
CA ASP A 16 -22.85 -8.85 -3.13
C ASP A 16 -21.76 -7.95 -3.75
N GLN A 17 -20.55 -8.48 -3.92
CA GLN A 17 -19.40 -7.81 -4.54
C GLN A 17 -19.26 -8.14 -6.04
N LEU A 18 -20.19 -8.91 -6.60
CA LEU A 18 -20.20 -9.31 -8.01
C LEU A 18 -21.24 -8.54 -8.83
N THR A 19 -20.95 -8.39 -10.12
CA THR A 19 -21.94 -7.90 -11.09
C THR A 19 -22.96 -8.99 -11.41
N ALA A 20 -24.16 -8.59 -11.82
CA ALA A 20 -25.21 -9.53 -12.23
C ALA A 20 -24.75 -10.52 -13.33
N ALA A 21 -23.89 -10.08 -14.25
CA ALA A 21 -23.34 -10.95 -15.30
C ALA A 21 -22.37 -12.00 -14.76
N GLN A 22 -21.55 -11.66 -13.76
CA GLN A 22 -20.63 -12.60 -13.09
C GLN A 22 -21.40 -13.62 -12.25
N ILE A 23 -22.46 -13.20 -11.54
CA ILE A 23 -23.37 -14.10 -10.81
C ILE A 23 -23.99 -15.10 -11.78
N ALA A 24 -24.58 -14.64 -12.88
CA ALA A 24 -25.18 -15.52 -13.90
C ALA A 24 -24.15 -16.46 -14.57
N GLN A 25 -22.87 -16.11 -14.57
CA GLN A 25 -21.81 -17.01 -15.02
C GLN A 25 -21.48 -18.08 -13.98
N LEU A 26 -21.38 -17.73 -12.70
CA LEU A 26 -21.14 -18.68 -11.62
C LEU A 26 -22.29 -19.68 -11.47
N GLU A 27 -23.54 -19.24 -11.60
CA GLU A 27 -24.72 -20.12 -11.58
C GLU A 27 -24.70 -21.15 -12.73
N ARG A 28 -24.23 -20.75 -13.92
CA ARG A 28 -24.08 -21.67 -15.06
C ARG A 28 -22.99 -22.71 -14.85
N LEU A 29 -21.92 -22.31 -14.15
CA LEU A 29 -20.75 -23.13 -13.85
C LEU A 29 -20.88 -23.85 -12.51
N GLU A 30 -22.01 -23.75 -11.82
CA GLU A 30 -22.21 -24.34 -10.49
C GLU A 30 -22.12 -25.88 -10.46
N ARG A 31 -22.12 -26.51 -11.65
CA ARG A 31 -21.82 -27.93 -11.81
C ARG A 31 -20.32 -28.26 -11.72
N ASP A 32 -19.44 -27.26 -11.74
CA ASP A 32 -18.00 -27.38 -11.62
C ASP A 32 -17.55 -27.42 -10.15
N GLU A 33 -16.26 -27.61 -9.90
CA GLU A 33 -15.71 -27.71 -8.54
C GLU A 33 -15.96 -26.43 -7.71
N PRO A 34 -16.61 -26.53 -6.53
CA PRO A 34 -16.99 -25.37 -5.72
C PRO A 34 -15.82 -24.45 -5.35
N GLN A 35 -14.63 -25.00 -5.15
CA GLN A 35 -13.44 -24.23 -4.78
C GLN A 35 -12.97 -23.34 -5.94
N THR A 36 -13.00 -23.85 -7.18
CA THR A 36 -12.63 -23.05 -8.36
C THR A 36 -13.58 -21.89 -8.57
N LEU A 37 -14.88 -22.09 -8.31
CA LEU A 37 -15.88 -21.02 -8.39
C LEU A 37 -15.66 -19.95 -7.32
N LEU A 38 -15.35 -20.36 -6.08
CA LEU A 38 -15.03 -19.43 -5.00
C LEU A 38 -13.77 -18.60 -5.32
N ASP A 39 -12.71 -19.23 -5.81
CA ASP A 39 -11.47 -18.52 -6.16
C ASP A 39 -11.69 -17.52 -7.30
N MET A 40 -12.47 -17.90 -8.32
CA MET A 40 -12.85 -17.01 -9.41
C MET A 40 -13.72 -15.84 -8.93
N ALA A 41 -14.70 -16.11 -8.07
CA ALA A 41 -15.56 -15.11 -7.48
C ALA A 41 -14.77 -14.09 -6.64
N ARG A 42 -13.83 -14.55 -5.80
CA ARG A 42 -12.95 -13.67 -5.02
C ARG A 42 -12.09 -12.76 -5.90
N GLN A 43 -11.53 -13.29 -6.99
CA GLN A 43 -10.75 -12.50 -7.94
C GLN A 43 -11.61 -11.42 -8.62
N TRP A 44 -12.84 -11.76 -9.01
CA TRP A 44 -13.76 -10.79 -9.60
C TRP A 44 -14.25 -9.76 -8.60
N ALA A 45 -14.62 -10.17 -7.39
CA ALA A 45 -14.99 -9.27 -6.30
C ALA A 45 -13.88 -8.25 -6.05
N THR A 46 -12.63 -8.71 -5.90
CA THR A 46 -11.46 -7.83 -5.73
C THR A 46 -11.34 -6.80 -6.87
N LYS A 47 -11.49 -7.25 -8.13
CA LYS A 47 -11.42 -6.37 -9.31
C LYS A 47 -12.57 -5.36 -9.34
N ASN A 48 -13.79 -5.78 -9.01
CA ASN A 48 -14.97 -4.91 -9.02
C ASN A 48 -14.87 -3.83 -7.96
N VAL A 49 -14.47 -4.20 -6.73
CA VAL A 49 -14.24 -3.23 -5.65
C VAL A 49 -13.18 -2.21 -6.07
N SER A 50 -12.11 -2.64 -6.75
CA SER A 50 -11.06 -1.74 -7.24
C SER A 50 -11.52 -0.84 -8.39
N ALA A 51 -12.29 -1.37 -9.34
CA ALA A 51 -12.72 -0.65 -10.56
C ALA A 51 -13.68 0.51 -10.27
N GLY A 52 -14.41 0.45 -9.16
CA GLY A 52 -15.29 1.55 -8.72
C GLY A 52 -14.55 2.68 -7.99
N MET A 53 -13.26 2.54 -7.71
CA MET A 53 -12.52 3.52 -6.92
C MET A 53 -11.90 4.62 -7.78
N PRO A 54 -11.91 5.87 -7.31
CA PRO A 54 -11.42 7.01 -8.07
C PRO A 54 -9.88 7.15 -7.98
N PHE A 55 -9.14 6.04 -8.01
CA PHE A 55 -7.68 6.01 -7.81
C PHE A 55 -6.92 6.96 -8.74
N ASP A 56 -7.33 7.03 -10.00
CA ASP A 56 -6.68 7.89 -11.01
C ASP A 56 -6.93 9.38 -10.79
N THR A 57 -7.93 9.74 -9.98
CA THR A 57 -8.22 11.14 -9.64
C THR A 57 -7.42 11.62 -8.43
N ILE A 58 -6.77 10.70 -7.70
CA ILE A 58 -6.02 11.01 -6.50
C ILE A 58 -4.56 11.26 -6.88
N ALA A 59 -4.17 12.53 -6.86
CA ALA A 59 -2.81 12.95 -7.16
C ALA A 59 -1.80 12.28 -6.22
N PRO A 60 -0.60 11.93 -6.71
CA PRO A 60 0.52 11.53 -5.85
C PRO A 60 0.81 12.58 -4.76
N PRO A 61 1.23 12.16 -3.56
CA PRO A 61 1.60 13.11 -2.51
C PRO A 61 2.79 13.97 -2.93
N ASP A 62 2.78 15.24 -2.53
CA ASP A 62 3.92 16.13 -2.74
C ASP A 62 5.19 15.55 -2.10
N GLY A 63 6.29 15.63 -2.84
CA GLY A 63 7.58 15.06 -2.45
C GLY A 63 7.70 13.54 -2.65
N ALA A 64 6.66 12.86 -3.16
CA ALA A 64 6.79 11.46 -3.54
C ALA A 64 7.70 11.33 -4.77
N VAL A 65 8.75 10.53 -4.63
CA VAL A 65 9.64 10.11 -5.73
C VAL A 65 9.03 8.92 -6.46
N ARG A 66 8.31 8.05 -5.75
CA ARG A 66 7.66 6.87 -6.32
C ARG A 66 6.44 6.48 -5.52
N THR A 67 5.31 6.22 -6.18
CA THR A 67 4.12 5.61 -5.58
C THR A 67 4.03 4.13 -5.93
N PHE A 68 3.45 3.34 -5.04
CA PHE A 68 3.10 1.95 -5.30
C PHE A 68 1.61 1.80 -5.62
N ASP A 69 1.20 0.59 -5.97
CA ASP A 69 -0.19 0.25 -6.27
C ASP A 69 -1.08 0.42 -5.03
N TRP A 70 -2.36 0.72 -5.28
CA TRP A 70 -3.38 0.78 -4.25
C TRP A 70 -3.63 -0.62 -3.67
N GLN A 71 -3.76 -0.66 -2.35
CA GLN A 71 -3.99 -1.85 -1.55
C GLN A 71 -5.17 -1.58 -0.62
N LEU A 72 -5.93 -2.64 -0.33
CA LEU A 72 -7.05 -2.59 0.59
C LEU A 72 -6.68 -3.34 1.88
N ASP A 73 -6.72 -2.63 3.00
CA ASP A 73 -6.77 -3.25 4.34
C ASP A 73 -8.11 -2.86 4.99
N ARG A 74 -8.14 -1.88 5.90
CA ARG A 74 -9.40 -1.29 6.38
C ARG A 74 -10.00 -0.26 5.42
N ASN A 75 -9.12 0.54 4.82
CA ASN A 75 -9.43 1.52 3.78
C ASN A 75 -8.42 1.34 2.65
N TRP A 76 -8.75 1.86 1.47
CA TRP A 76 -7.82 1.91 0.34
C TRP A 76 -6.66 2.88 0.63
N PHE A 77 -5.44 2.38 0.49
CA PHE A 77 -4.21 3.13 0.66
C PHE A 77 -3.17 2.74 -0.39
N ARG A 78 -2.18 3.60 -0.62
CA ARG A 78 -0.94 3.23 -1.28
C ARG A 78 0.24 3.71 -0.46
N ASP A 79 1.31 2.93 -0.44
CA ASP A 79 2.58 3.40 0.10
C ASP A 79 3.32 4.20 -0.97
N PHE A 80 4.29 5.01 -0.56
CA PHE A 80 5.18 5.75 -1.45
C PHE A 80 6.56 5.97 -0.83
N GLU A 81 7.54 6.24 -1.68
CA GLU A 81 8.89 6.64 -1.33
C GLU A 81 9.08 8.13 -1.61
N GLY A 82 9.70 8.84 -0.67
CA GLY A 82 10.17 10.21 -0.82
C GLY A 82 11.67 10.27 -1.09
N THR A 83 12.27 11.41 -0.75
CA THR A 83 13.70 11.65 -0.95
C THR A 83 14.59 10.74 -0.10
N THR A 84 15.83 10.58 -0.54
CA THR A 84 16.85 9.75 0.12
C THR A 84 18.12 10.55 0.32
N ARG A 85 18.69 10.45 1.51
CA ARG A 85 19.97 11.06 1.91
C ARG A 85 20.95 9.99 2.38
N ARG A 86 22.25 10.30 2.34
CA ARG A 86 23.30 9.46 2.91
C ARG A 86 23.91 10.17 4.12
N GLY A 87 24.09 9.44 5.21
CA GLY A 87 24.90 9.85 6.35
C GLY A 87 25.91 8.75 6.63
N GLY A 88 27.17 8.93 6.21
CA GLY A 88 28.18 7.89 6.20
C GLY A 88 27.72 6.62 5.47
N ARG A 89 27.71 5.49 6.18
CA ARG A 89 27.27 4.17 5.67
C ARG A 89 25.77 3.94 5.78
N ALA A 90 25.03 4.87 6.38
CA ALA A 90 23.59 4.81 6.53
C ALA A 90 22.88 5.57 5.39
N ARG A 91 21.75 5.04 4.96
CA ARG A 91 20.82 5.66 4.03
C ARG A 91 19.58 6.07 4.82
N VAL A 92 19.24 7.35 4.81
CA VAL A 92 18.04 7.90 5.41
C VAL A 92 17.03 8.14 4.28
N GLN A 93 15.84 7.57 4.39
CA GLN A 93 14.83 7.63 3.34
C GLN A 93 13.47 7.99 3.93
N ILE A 94 12.77 8.92 3.28
CA ILE A 94 11.37 9.22 3.62
C ILE A 94 10.49 8.17 2.97
N TYR A 95 9.57 7.64 3.75
CA TYR A 95 8.47 6.79 3.29
C TYR A 95 7.15 7.42 3.70
N GLY A 96 6.08 7.00 3.05
CA GLY A 96 4.77 7.42 3.46
C GLY A 96 3.66 6.51 2.97
N ARG A 97 2.46 6.82 3.46
CA ARG A 97 1.21 6.19 3.10
C ARG A 97 0.20 7.27 2.76
N GLN A 98 -0.44 7.14 1.60
CA GLN A 98 -1.56 7.96 1.19
C GLN A 98 -2.84 7.13 1.26
N GLN A 99 -3.89 7.70 1.83
CA GLN A 99 -5.23 7.13 1.88
C GLN A 99 -6.05 7.61 0.68
N VAL A 100 -7.13 6.90 0.38
CA VAL A 100 -8.03 7.25 -0.74
C VAL A 100 -8.76 8.59 -0.55
N ASP A 101 -8.85 9.10 0.67
CA ASP A 101 -9.35 10.45 0.98
C ASP A 101 -8.31 11.56 0.73
N GLY A 102 -7.12 11.20 0.25
CA GLY A 102 -6.00 12.11 -0.01
C GLY A 102 -5.10 12.36 1.19
N SER A 103 -5.49 11.95 2.41
CA SER A 103 -4.67 12.14 3.61
C SER A 103 -3.36 11.36 3.51
N THR A 104 -2.29 11.95 4.03
CA THR A 104 -0.93 11.41 3.91
C THR A 104 -0.25 11.36 5.26
N ARG A 105 0.41 10.24 5.54
CA ARG A 105 1.33 10.08 6.69
C ARG A 105 2.72 9.78 6.18
N ARG A 106 3.74 10.44 6.74
CA ARG A 106 5.15 10.25 6.40
C ARG A 106 5.93 9.73 7.61
N TRP A 107 7.02 9.01 7.36
CA TRP A 107 7.99 8.59 8.37
C TRP A 107 9.38 8.46 7.74
N ILE A 108 10.41 8.47 8.59
CA ILE A 108 11.80 8.32 8.18
C ILE A 108 12.25 6.89 8.49
N ALA A 109 12.88 6.22 7.52
CA ALA A 109 13.57 4.96 7.70
C ALA A 109 15.07 5.15 7.56
N VAL A 110 15.85 4.55 8.46
CA VAL A 110 17.30 4.50 8.39
C VAL A 110 17.72 3.08 8.03
N HIS A 111 18.37 2.93 6.89
CA HIS A 111 18.92 1.66 6.43
C HIS A 111 20.43 1.71 6.51
N ALA A 112 21.03 0.80 7.26
CA ALA A 112 22.48 0.67 7.30
C ALA A 112 22.88 -0.80 7.43
N ARG A 113 24.09 -1.11 6.96
CA ARG A 113 24.76 -2.36 7.27
C ARG A 113 25.79 -2.07 8.36
N HIS A 114 25.71 -2.77 9.49
CA HIS A 114 26.67 -2.64 10.61
C HIS A 114 26.78 -1.21 11.18
N LEU A 115 25.73 -0.78 11.90
CA LEU A 115 25.66 0.51 12.61
C LEU A 115 26.38 0.51 13.98
N ASP A 116 27.01 -0.58 14.33
CA ASP A 116 27.64 -0.87 15.63
C ASP A 116 28.98 -0.15 15.86
N ALA A 117 29.52 0.52 14.83
CA ALA A 117 30.79 1.24 14.91
C ALA A 117 30.75 2.61 14.19
N LEU A 118 29.76 3.46 14.51
CA LEU A 118 29.76 4.86 14.07
C LEU A 118 30.85 5.65 14.78
N ASP A 119 31.80 6.19 14.03
CA ASP A 119 32.69 7.22 14.55
C ASP A 119 31.96 8.59 14.65
N GLY A 120 32.63 9.56 15.28
CA GLY A 120 32.04 10.88 15.49
C GLY A 120 31.77 11.69 14.22
N ILE A 121 32.41 11.37 13.09
CA ILE A 121 32.13 12.04 11.81
C ILE A 121 30.86 11.43 11.22
N ALA A 122 30.82 10.11 11.08
CA ALA A 122 29.68 9.39 10.55
C ALA A 122 28.41 9.61 11.39
N ALA A 123 28.53 9.73 12.71
CA ALA A 123 27.42 10.06 13.60
C ALA A 123 26.84 11.46 13.31
N ARG A 124 27.69 12.46 13.04
CA ARG A 124 27.23 13.82 12.69
C ARG A 124 26.61 13.87 11.29
N GLU A 125 27.16 13.13 10.34
CA GLU A 125 26.56 13.02 9.00
C GLU A 125 25.18 12.36 9.04
N LEU A 126 25.00 11.30 9.83
CA LEU A 126 23.69 10.68 10.03
C LEU A 126 22.71 11.63 10.72
N ALA A 127 23.16 12.37 11.75
CA ALA A 127 22.33 13.36 12.42
C ALA A 127 21.84 14.44 11.46
N ALA A 128 22.74 14.99 10.62
CA ALA A 128 22.38 15.97 9.60
C ALA A 128 21.36 15.41 8.60
N ALA A 129 21.58 14.19 8.09
CA ALA A 129 20.65 13.54 7.17
C ALA A 129 19.25 13.31 7.77
N LEU A 130 19.17 13.03 9.08
CA LEU A 130 17.92 12.90 9.82
C LEU A 130 17.22 14.26 9.97
N THR A 131 17.95 15.30 10.39
CA THR A 131 17.42 16.66 10.52
C THR A 131 16.85 17.15 9.19
N ASP A 132 17.61 17.07 8.11
CA ASP A 132 17.15 17.50 6.79
C ASP A 132 15.91 16.74 6.30
N SER A 133 15.77 15.46 6.68
CA SER A 133 14.59 14.66 6.34
C SER A 133 13.38 15.01 7.19
N ALA A 134 13.59 15.35 8.47
CA ALA A 134 12.52 15.82 9.35
C ALA A 134 11.99 17.17 8.87
N ASP A 135 12.88 18.12 8.58
CA ASP A 135 12.53 19.45 8.06
C ASP A 135 11.76 19.34 6.73
N GLU A 136 12.11 18.37 5.87
CA GLU A 136 11.35 18.11 4.65
C GLU A 136 9.94 17.58 4.93
N ILE A 137 9.78 16.64 5.87
CA ILE A 137 8.45 16.14 6.25
C ILE A 137 7.59 17.27 6.82
N GLU A 138 8.14 18.10 7.70
CA GLU A 138 7.42 19.23 8.31
C GLU A 138 6.95 20.24 7.26
N ARG A 139 7.75 20.49 6.23
CA ARG A 139 7.40 21.38 5.13
C ARG A 139 6.33 20.82 4.18
N LEU A 140 6.21 19.49 4.11
CA LEU A 140 5.26 18.77 3.25
C LEU A 140 3.97 18.33 3.98
N SER A 141 3.86 18.64 5.27
CA SER A 141 2.74 18.26 6.14
C SER A 141 1.68 19.34 6.21
#